data_AF-A0A9P5AJF6-F1
#
_entry.id   AF-A0A9P5AJF6-F1
#
_cell.length_a   1.000
_cell.length_b   1.000
_cell.length_c   1.000
_cell.angle_alpha   90.00
_cell.angle_beta   90.00
_cell.angle_gamma   90.00
#
_symmetry.space_group_name_H-M   'P 1'
#
loop_
_entity.id
_entity.type
_entity.pdbx_description
1 polymer ?
#
loop_
_entity_poly.entity_id
_entity_poly.type
_entity_poly.pdbx_seq_one_letter_code
_entity_poly.pdbx_strand_id
1 'polypeptide(L)'
;MRASGNEVGALRPEEYYEHASMFSNAIRKGAHPMRVNLSENNIPVGVAHEMACLLWLQRRTKAHSTFSMAMWASASELNYDPATVSIVSQLMSGGSWRKITAFAEVENRFMRLVAEAKNCNALTVYGEYLFQDGKYDQAVAILKQAIGVEDSAFEWKRKCLTCLAKSYAKLGKAEMAKKTLEVQEDSEADAELDQLLQLSDAGVARQLLYQDAIKGRHELYRQLAEVEFERESKEIDAELKKIHHLWGLEWSRLADPDVKF
;
A
#
# COMPACT_ATOMS: atom_id res chain seq x y z
N MET A 1 -11.31 0.64 -4.36
CA MET A 1 -12.05 1.87 -4.00
C MET A 1 -13.54 1.53 -3.95
N ARG A 2 -14.07 1.27 -2.76
CA ARG A 2 -15.48 1.51 -2.47
C ARG A 2 -15.46 2.59 -1.39
N ALA A 3 -15.85 3.79 -1.79
CA ALA A 3 -15.96 4.95 -0.94
C ALA A 3 -17.01 4.69 0.13
N SER A 4 -16.61 4.71 1.39
CA SER A 4 -17.54 4.79 2.51
C SER A 4 -17.70 6.28 2.85
N GLY A 5 -18.90 6.82 2.63
CA GLY A 5 -19.39 8.00 3.33
C GLY A 5 -19.37 9.35 2.61
N ASN A 6 -18.69 9.51 1.46
CA ASN A 6 -18.87 10.69 0.59
C ASN A 6 -19.18 10.24 -0.83
N GLU A 7 -20.30 10.73 -1.34
CA GLU A 7 -20.92 10.40 -2.61
C GLU A 7 -20.00 10.78 -3.77
N VAL A 8 -19.27 9.80 -4.32
CA VAL A 8 -18.90 9.90 -5.73
C VAL A 8 -20.21 9.87 -6.52
N GLY A 9 -20.61 11.02 -7.07
CA GLY A 9 -21.91 11.18 -7.72
C GLY A 9 -22.89 12.14 -7.04
N ALA A 10 -22.40 13.10 -6.23
CA ALA A 10 -23.23 14.18 -5.69
C ALA A 10 -23.88 15.05 -6.81
N LEU A 11 -23.26 15.10 -7.99
CA LEU A 11 -23.78 15.80 -9.16
C LEU A 11 -24.33 14.84 -10.21
N ARG A 12 -25.28 15.33 -11.01
CA ARG A 12 -25.77 14.63 -12.19
C ARG A 12 -24.69 14.62 -13.29
N PRO A 13 -24.70 13.63 -14.20
CA PRO A 13 -23.71 13.55 -15.28
C PRO A 13 -23.57 14.83 -16.11
N GLU A 14 -24.68 15.54 -16.33
CA GLU A 14 -24.70 16.80 -17.09
C GLU A 14 -23.90 17.90 -16.39
N GLU A 15 -23.99 17.99 -15.07
CA GLU A 15 -23.30 18.99 -14.26
C GLU A 15 -21.78 18.72 -14.23
N TYR A 16 -21.37 17.44 -14.14
CA TYR A 16 -19.96 17.08 -14.33
C TYR A 16 -19.45 17.43 -15.74
N TYR A 17 -20.27 17.22 -16.77
CA TYR A 17 -19.90 17.57 -18.15
C TYR A 17 -19.72 19.09 -18.33
N GLU A 18 -20.58 19.90 -17.72
CA GLU A 18 -20.45 21.36 -17.73
C GLU A 18 -19.11 21.81 -17.11
N HIS A 19 -18.79 21.32 -15.91
CA HIS A 19 -17.52 21.66 -15.25
C HIS A 19 -16.29 21.13 -16.00
N ALA A 20 -16.35 19.92 -16.55
CA ALA A 20 -15.28 19.38 -17.39
C ALA A 20 -15.08 20.23 -18.65
N SER A 21 -16.17 20.74 -19.24
CA SER A 21 -16.14 21.65 -20.38
C SER A 21 -15.52 22.99 -20.02
N MET A 22 -15.86 23.56 -18.87
CA MET A 22 -15.24 24.79 -18.35
C MET A 22 -13.73 24.60 -18.16
N PHE A 23 -13.32 23.49 -17.53
CA PHE A 23 -11.90 23.16 -17.33
C PHE A 23 -11.15 23.04 -18.66
N SER A 24 -11.72 22.30 -19.63
CA SER A 24 -11.14 22.13 -20.97
C SER A 24 -11.05 23.46 -21.71
N ASN A 25 -12.08 24.30 -21.62
CA ASN A 25 -12.10 25.63 -22.24
C ASN A 25 -11.06 26.58 -21.64
N ALA A 26 -10.82 26.52 -20.33
CA ALA A 26 -9.76 27.30 -19.70
C ALA A 26 -8.39 26.98 -20.30
N ILE A 27 -8.09 25.70 -20.49
CA ILE A 27 -6.86 25.23 -21.14
C ILE A 27 -6.78 25.73 -22.59
N ARG A 28 -7.87 25.59 -23.36
CA ARG A 28 -7.93 26.09 -24.75
C ARG A 28 -7.71 27.59 -24.86
N LYS A 29 -8.12 28.36 -23.84
CA LYS A 29 -7.90 29.82 -23.74
C LYS A 29 -6.49 30.20 -23.26
N GLY A 30 -5.62 29.23 -23.01
CA GLY A 30 -4.21 29.44 -22.68
C GLY A 30 -3.85 29.20 -21.21
N ALA A 31 -4.77 28.73 -20.36
CA ALA A 31 -4.42 28.35 -19.00
C ALA A 31 -3.44 27.17 -19.01
N HIS A 32 -2.45 27.20 -18.10
CA HIS A 32 -1.53 26.08 -17.95
C HIS A 32 -2.31 24.85 -17.42
N PRO A 33 -2.24 23.66 -18.08
CA PRO A 33 -3.09 22.52 -17.73
C PRO A 33 -3.02 22.07 -16.27
N MET A 34 -1.84 22.14 -15.65
CA MET A 34 -1.64 21.72 -14.25
C MET A 34 -1.99 22.82 -13.21
N ARG A 35 -2.37 24.02 -13.67
CA ARG A 35 -2.61 25.20 -12.83
C ARG A 35 -3.81 25.99 -13.36
N VAL A 36 -4.88 25.29 -13.72
CA VAL A 36 -6.13 25.94 -14.09
C VAL A 36 -6.69 26.61 -12.85
N ASN A 37 -6.95 27.92 -12.92
CA ASN A 37 -7.57 28.64 -11.82
C ASN A 37 -9.04 28.21 -11.70
N LEU A 38 -9.32 27.28 -10.78
CA LEU A 38 -10.67 26.71 -10.62
C LEU A 38 -11.69 27.77 -10.19
N SER A 39 -11.28 28.71 -9.34
CA SER A 39 -12.15 29.80 -8.85
C SER A 39 -12.57 30.74 -9.98
N GLU A 40 -11.63 31.18 -10.83
CA GLU A 40 -11.94 32.03 -11.99
C GLU A 40 -12.85 31.34 -13.02
N ASN A 41 -12.82 30.01 -13.07
CA ASN A 41 -13.61 29.21 -14.00
C ASN A 41 -14.91 28.66 -13.37
N ASN A 42 -15.27 29.09 -12.16
CA ASN A 42 -16.45 28.63 -11.42
C ASN A 42 -16.52 27.10 -11.26
N ILE A 43 -15.38 26.46 -11.01
CA ILE A 43 -15.29 25.02 -10.78
C ILE A 43 -15.05 24.79 -9.29
N PRO A 44 -16.01 24.21 -8.55
CA PRO A 44 -15.79 23.86 -7.15
C PRO A 44 -14.63 22.86 -7.00
N VAL A 45 -13.81 23.04 -5.96
CA VAL A 45 -12.58 22.25 -5.81
C VAL A 45 -12.85 20.77 -5.57
N GLY A 46 -13.89 20.45 -4.78
CA GLY A 46 -14.36 19.07 -4.60
C GLY A 46 -14.82 18.42 -5.91
N VAL A 47 -15.54 19.16 -6.75
CA VAL A 47 -16.00 18.67 -8.06
C VAL A 47 -14.82 18.41 -9.00
N ALA A 48 -13.80 19.27 -9.01
CA ALA A 48 -12.58 19.03 -9.77
C ALA A 48 -11.86 17.74 -9.30
N HIS A 49 -11.78 17.51 -7.99
CA HIS A 49 -11.22 16.28 -7.43
C HIS A 49 -12.04 15.04 -7.82
N GLU A 50 -13.37 15.09 -7.72
CA GLU A 50 -14.27 13.99 -8.08
C GLU A 50 -14.17 13.64 -9.57
N MET A 51 -14.20 14.65 -10.46
CA MET A 51 -14.00 14.44 -11.90
C MET A 51 -12.65 13.78 -12.19
N ALA A 52 -11.59 14.20 -11.49
CA ALA A 52 -10.28 13.59 -11.62
C ALA A 52 -10.28 12.11 -11.19
N CYS A 53 -10.95 11.78 -10.09
CA CYS A 53 -11.15 10.41 -9.62
C CYS A 53 -11.94 9.56 -10.63
N LEU A 54 -13.04 10.09 -11.16
CA LEU A 54 -13.88 9.41 -12.17
C LEU A 54 -13.09 9.13 -13.46
N LEU A 55 -12.37 10.12 -13.98
CA LEU A 55 -11.52 9.95 -15.17
C LEU A 55 -10.39 8.93 -14.92
N TRP A 56 -9.83 8.91 -13.71
CA TRP A 56 -8.81 7.94 -13.35
C TRP A 56 -9.34 6.51 -13.29
N LEU A 57 -10.51 6.31 -12.68
CA LEU A 57 -11.18 5.02 -12.57
C LEU A 57 -11.61 4.49 -13.95
N GLN A 58 -12.07 5.39 -14.82
CA GLN A 58 -12.53 5.07 -16.18
C GLN A 58 -11.46 5.31 -17.24
N ARG A 59 -10.17 5.30 -16.87
CA ARG A 59 -9.09 5.59 -17.81
C ARG A 59 -9.06 4.52 -18.92
N ARG A 60 -9.41 4.93 -20.13
CA ARG A 60 -9.30 4.13 -21.37
C ARG A 60 -8.24 4.70 -22.31
N THR A 61 -7.88 5.97 -22.11
CA THR A 61 -6.98 6.72 -22.98
C THR A 61 -5.96 7.48 -22.15
N LYS A 62 -4.81 7.81 -22.75
CA LYS A 62 -3.78 8.67 -22.13
C LYS A 62 -4.34 10.06 -21.78
N ALA A 63 -5.33 10.53 -22.53
CA ALA A 63 -6.00 11.79 -22.26
C ALA A 63 -6.72 11.77 -20.90
N HIS A 64 -7.40 10.67 -20.54
CA HIS A 64 -8.07 10.56 -19.23
C HIS A 64 -7.09 10.72 -18.07
N SER A 65 -5.94 10.03 -18.14
CA SER A 65 -4.88 10.15 -17.13
C SER A 65 -4.31 11.57 -17.08
N THR A 66 -4.10 12.20 -18.23
CA THR A 66 -3.54 13.57 -18.29
C THR A 66 -4.51 14.59 -17.68
N PHE A 67 -5.80 14.50 -18.00
CA PHE A 67 -6.83 15.38 -17.43
C PHE A 67 -7.04 15.14 -15.94
N SER A 68 -7.03 13.88 -15.50
CA SER A 68 -7.12 13.53 -14.08
C SER A 68 -5.97 14.18 -13.28
N MET A 69 -4.72 14.01 -13.73
CA MET A 69 -3.56 14.63 -13.09
C MET A 69 -3.65 16.17 -13.09
N ALA A 70 -4.12 16.77 -14.19
CA ALA A 70 -4.33 18.21 -14.32
C ALA A 70 -5.35 18.77 -13.32
N MET A 71 -6.49 18.09 -13.18
CA MET A 71 -7.56 18.48 -12.28
C MET A 71 -7.14 18.32 -10.81
N TRP A 72 -6.50 17.20 -10.44
CA TRP A 72 -5.93 17.08 -9.09
C TRP A 72 -4.86 18.12 -8.82
N ALA A 73 -3.93 18.38 -9.75
CA ALA A 73 -2.91 19.41 -9.56
C ALA A 73 -3.55 20.78 -9.32
N SER A 74 -4.54 21.16 -10.13
CA SER A 74 -5.25 22.43 -10.00
C SER A 74 -6.02 22.55 -8.67
N ALA A 75 -6.68 21.47 -8.22
CA ALA A 75 -7.36 21.43 -6.93
C ALA A 75 -6.37 21.49 -5.75
N SER A 76 -5.23 20.83 -5.90
CA SER A 76 -4.16 20.76 -4.92
C SER A 76 -3.47 22.12 -4.72
N GLU A 77 -3.36 22.96 -5.77
CA GLU A 77 -2.92 24.37 -5.65
C GLU A 77 -3.83 25.22 -4.75
N LEU A 78 -5.11 24.84 -4.61
CA LEU A 78 -6.06 25.49 -3.70
C LEU A 78 -6.08 24.86 -2.30
N ASN A 79 -5.01 24.14 -1.92
CA ASN A 79 -4.86 23.43 -0.65
C ASN A 79 -5.98 22.42 -0.35
N TYR A 80 -6.52 21.78 -1.39
CA TYR A 80 -7.48 20.70 -1.20
C TYR A 80 -6.76 19.37 -0.99
N ASP A 81 -6.62 18.97 0.27
CA ASP A 81 -5.86 17.80 0.70
C ASP A 81 -6.22 16.51 -0.02
N PRO A 82 -7.50 16.15 -0.25
CA PRO A 82 -7.83 14.93 -0.98
C PRO A 82 -7.20 14.89 -2.38
N ALA A 83 -7.14 16.03 -3.09
CA ALA A 83 -6.48 16.10 -4.40
C ALA A 83 -4.96 15.92 -4.28
N THR A 84 -4.32 16.56 -3.29
CA THR A 84 -2.89 16.37 -2.98
C THR A 84 -2.55 14.92 -2.67
N VAL A 85 -3.39 14.25 -1.90
CA VAL A 85 -3.19 12.86 -1.49
C VAL A 85 -3.43 11.89 -2.66
N SER A 86 -4.48 12.10 -3.47
CA SER A 86 -4.79 11.27 -4.63
C SER A 86 -3.72 11.33 -5.73
N ILE A 87 -3.24 12.52 -6.07
CA ILE A 87 -2.19 12.66 -7.10
C ILE A 87 -0.87 12.02 -6.66
N VAL A 88 -0.48 12.20 -5.39
CA VAL A 88 0.75 11.59 -4.87
C VAL A 88 0.66 10.07 -4.80
N SER A 89 -0.50 9.54 -4.41
CA SER A 89 -0.79 8.10 -4.48
C SER A 89 -0.51 7.53 -5.88
N GLN A 90 -0.91 8.25 -6.94
CA GLN A 90 -0.64 7.84 -8.32
C GLN A 90 0.83 8.01 -8.72
N LEU A 91 1.50 9.08 -8.29
CA LEU A 91 2.92 9.28 -8.56
C LEU A 91 3.78 8.18 -7.92
N MET A 92 3.47 7.78 -6.69
CA MET A 92 4.17 6.69 -5.99
C MET A 92 3.89 5.35 -6.67
N SER A 93 2.62 5.02 -6.91
CA SER A 93 2.23 3.76 -7.57
C SER A 93 2.81 3.64 -8.99
N GLY A 94 2.95 4.76 -9.70
CA GLY A 94 3.55 4.83 -11.03
C GLY A 94 5.06 5.01 -11.04
N GLY A 95 5.74 4.94 -9.87
CA GLY A 95 7.19 5.07 -9.75
C GLY A 95 7.75 6.43 -10.19
N SER A 96 6.92 7.47 -10.23
CA SER A 96 7.24 8.83 -10.68
C SER A 96 7.44 9.82 -9.53
N TRP A 97 7.23 9.39 -8.29
CA TRP A 97 7.49 10.17 -7.07
C TRP A 97 8.90 10.76 -7.06
N ARG A 98 8.98 12.08 -6.87
CA ARG A 98 10.19 12.92 -6.87
C ARG A 98 11.01 12.90 -8.15
N LYS A 99 10.42 12.47 -9.27
CA LYS A 99 11.10 12.42 -10.58
C LYS A 99 10.65 13.54 -11.53
N ILE A 100 9.44 14.06 -11.35
CA ILE A 100 8.83 15.03 -12.28
C ILE A 100 8.78 16.39 -11.60
N THR A 101 9.61 17.32 -12.08
CA THR A 101 9.72 18.69 -11.51
C THR A 101 8.40 19.45 -11.48
N ALA A 102 7.51 19.21 -12.45
CA ALA A 102 6.19 19.83 -12.51
C ALA A 102 5.29 19.50 -11.30
N PHE A 103 5.58 18.44 -10.54
CA PHE A 103 4.83 18.05 -9.35
C PHE A 103 5.52 18.40 -8.03
N ALA A 104 6.71 19.01 -8.04
CA ALA A 104 7.49 19.27 -6.82
C ALA A 104 6.70 20.02 -5.72
N GLU A 105 5.88 21.01 -6.10
CA GLU A 105 5.03 21.73 -5.15
C GLU A 105 3.98 20.81 -4.50
N VAL A 106 3.32 19.98 -5.30
CA VAL A 106 2.35 19.00 -4.80
C VAL A 106 2.99 18.00 -3.85
N GLU A 107 4.19 17.53 -4.19
CA GLU A 107 4.96 16.61 -3.34
C GLU A 107 5.37 17.26 -2.01
N ASN A 108 5.78 18.53 -2.03
CA ASN A 108 6.06 19.31 -0.83
C ASN A 108 4.81 19.48 0.04
N ARG A 109 3.66 19.80 -0.58
CA ARG A 109 2.37 19.90 0.13
C ARG A 109 2.00 18.57 0.79
N PHE A 110 2.17 17.44 0.08
CA PHE A 110 1.96 16.12 0.65
C PHE A 110 2.90 15.82 1.84
N MET A 111 4.19 16.13 1.72
CA MET A 111 5.13 15.90 2.82
C MET A 111 4.81 16.73 4.07
N ARG A 112 4.21 17.93 3.91
CA ARG A 112 3.68 18.69 5.04
C ARG A 112 2.52 17.96 5.72
N LEU A 113 1.57 17.41 4.96
CA LEU A 113 0.47 16.62 5.52
C LEU A 113 0.96 15.40 6.31
N VAL A 114 2.00 14.73 5.81
CA VAL A 114 2.65 13.61 6.51
C VAL A 114 3.34 14.09 7.79
N ALA A 115 4.08 15.20 7.74
CA ALA A 115 4.80 15.75 8.89
C ALA A 115 3.88 16.25 10.00
N GLU A 116 2.73 16.83 9.65
CA GLU A 116 1.71 17.26 10.61
C GLU A 116 1.01 16.07 11.28
N ALA A 117 1.02 14.91 10.64
CA ALA A 117 0.48 13.65 11.12
C ALA A 117 -0.99 13.67 11.57
N LYS A 118 -1.78 14.56 10.95
CA LYS A 118 -3.22 14.72 11.21
C LYS A 118 -4.09 14.19 10.08
N ASN A 119 -3.52 13.85 8.92
CA ASN A 119 -4.26 13.36 7.76
C ASN A 119 -4.06 11.85 7.62
N CYS A 120 -5.06 11.06 8.00
CA CYS A 120 -5.02 9.60 7.98
C CYS A 120 -4.77 9.02 6.57
N ASN A 121 -5.32 9.66 5.53
CA ASN A 121 -5.15 9.23 4.15
C ASN A 121 -3.74 9.52 3.61
N ALA A 122 -3.15 10.67 3.97
CA ALA A 122 -1.76 11.00 3.63
C ALA A 122 -0.76 10.04 4.29
N LEU A 123 -0.95 9.77 5.58
CA LEU A 123 -0.14 8.79 6.31
C LEU A 123 -0.28 7.39 5.69
N THR A 124 -1.48 7.00 5.27
CA THR A 124 -1.72 5.72 4.59
C THR A 124 -0.90 5.58 3.30
N VAL A 125 -0.89 6.60 2.44
CA VAL A 125 -0.09 6.57 1.20
C VAL A 125 1.40 6.57 1.49
N TYR A 126 1.85 7.34 2.48
CA TYR A 126 3.26 7.35 2.83
C TYR A 126 3.72 6.00 3.41
N GLY A 127 2.89 5.38 4.25
CA GLY A 127 3.13 4.03 4.77
C GLY A 127 3.20 2.97 3.67
N GLU A 128 2.33 3.04 2.67
CA GLU A 128 2.39 2.16 1.49
C GLU A 128 3.67 2.36 0.69
N TYR A 129 4.09 3.61 0.48
CA TYR A 129 5.36 3.89 -0.18
C TYR A 129 6.56 3.29 0.58
N LEU A 130 6.61 3.45 1.90
CA LEU A 130 7.65 2.83 2.74
C LEU A 130 7.63 1.30 2.65
N PHE A 131 6.44 0.69 2.58
CA PHE A 131 6.30 -0.74 2.37
C PHE A 131 6.87 -1.18 1.02
N GLN A 132 6.54 -0.46 -0.06
CA GLN A 132 7.07 -0.74 -1.41
C GLN A 132 8.59 -0.58 -1.49
N ASP A 133 9.17 0.34 -0.70
CA ASP A 133 10.61 0.57 -0.57
C ASP A 133 11.31 -0.43 0.39
N GLY A 134 10.58 -1.44 0.90
CA GLY A 134 11.11 -2.47 1.80
C GLY A 134 11.33 -2.02 3.24
N LYS A 135 10.92 -0.80 3.61
CA LYS A 135 11.08 -0.22 4.96
C LYS A 135 9.91 -0.61 5.87
N TYR A 136 9.76 -1.91 6.10
CA TYR A 136 8.57 -2.46 6.75
C TYR A 136 8.33 -1.96 8.18
N ASP A 137 9.36 -1.81 9.01
CA ASP A 137 9.19 -1.27 10.37
C ASP A 137 8.72 0.20 10.35
N GLN A 138 9.22 1.01 9.42
CA GLN A 138 8.79 2.41 9.26
C GLN A 138 7.36 2.48 8.72
N ALA A 139 7.01 1.61 7.78
CA ALA A 139 5.65 1.47 7.28
C ALA A 139 4.67 1.14 8.42
N VAL A 140 5.00 0.18 9.28
CA VAL A 140 4.19 -0.16 10.46
C VAL A 140 3.98 1.06 11.36
N ALA A 141 5.04 1.81 11.68
CA ALA A 141 4.93 2.98 12.55
C ALA A 141 3.96 4.04 11.98
N ILE A 142 4.12 4.39 10.69
CA ILE A 142 3.29 5.38 10.01
C ILE A 142 1.83 4.89 9.87
N LEU A 143 1.61 3.63 9.52
CA LEU A 143 0.27 3.08 9.33
C LEU A 143 -0.49 2.96 10.67
N LYS A 144 0.20 2.63 11.77
CA LYS A 144 -0.41 2.70 13.11
C LYS A 144 -0.79 4.13 13.49
N GLN A 145 0.05 5.10 13.13
CA GLN A 145 -0.27 6.50 13.36
C GLN A 145 -1.51 6.92 12.58
N ALA A 146 -1.65 6.50 11.32
CA ALA A 146 -2.85 6.76 10.51
C ALA A 146 -4.13 6.24 11.18
N ILE A 147 -4.08 5.05 11.79
CA ILE A 147 -5.21 4.44 12.51
C ILE A 147 -5.57 5.21 13.80
N GLY A 148 -4.58 5.84 14.44
CA GLY A 148 -4.77 6.61 15.66
C GLY A 148 -5.26 8.05 15.43
N VAL A 149 -5.36 8.51 14.17
CA VAL A 149 -5.91 9.83 13.88
C VAL A 149 -7.43 9.81 14.09
N GLU A 150 -7.93 10.67 14.97
CA GLU A 150 -9.37 10.95 15.12
C GLU A 150 -9.84 11.83 13.96
N ASP A 151 -10.01 11.22 12.78
CA ASP A 151 -10.54 11.86 11.58
C ASP A 151 -11.74 11.05 11.08
N SER A 152 -12.89 11.72 10.98
CA SER A 152 -14.14 11.13 10.48
C SER A 152 -14.05 10.72 9.00
N ALA A 153 -13.08 11.23 8.23
CA ALA A 153 -12.94 11.01 6.80
C ALA A 153 -11.82 10.01 6.44
N PHE A 154 -11.73 8.89 7.16
CA PHE A 154 -10.73 7.85 6.88
C PHE A 154 -11.12 6.93 5.71
N GLU A 155 -11.25 7.51 4.52
CA GLU A 155 -11.65 6.81 3.29
C GLU A 155 -10.77 5.60 2.97
N TRP A 156 -9.48 5.67 3.29
CA TRP A 156 -8.50 4.62 2.96
C TRP A 156 -8.20 3.69 4.12
N LYS A 157 -9.05 3.62 5.14
CA LYS A 157 -8.87 2.73 6.30
C LYS A 157 -8.64 1.28 5.91
N ARG A 158 -9.42 0.75 4.95
CA ARG A 158 -9.22 -0.62 4.42
C ARG A 158 -7.81 -0.79 3.85
N LYS A 159 -7.39 0.13 2.97
CA LYS A 159 -6.06 0.12 2.37
C LYS A 159 -4.95 0.20 3.42
N CYS A 160 -5.11 1.05 4.43
CA CYS A 160 -4.18 1.18 5.55
C CYS A 160 -4.01 -0.13 6.31
N LEU A 161 -5.12 -0.75 6.72
CA LEU A 161 -5.11 -2.01 7.46
C LEU A 161 -4.51 -3.16 6.66
N THR A 162 -4.84 -3.29 5.37
CA THR A 162 -4.24 -4.29 4.48
C THR A 162 -2.73 -4.09 4.34
N CYS A 163 -2.28 -2.84 4.13
CA CYS A 163 -0.85 -2.53 4.05
C CYS A 163 -0.12 -2.79 5.38
N LEU A 164 -0.78 -2.53 6.51
CA LEU A 164 -0.24 -2.78 7.84
C LEU A 164 -0.08 -4.29 8.10
N ALA A 165 -1.09 -5.08 7.75
CA ALA A 165 -1.03 -6.54 7.85
C ALA A 165 0.07 -7.13 6.96
N LYS A 166 0.18 -6.67 5.71
CA LYS A 166 1.27 -7.04 4.80
C LYS A 166 2.64 -6.67 5.38
N SER A 167 2.77 -5.50 5.98
CA SER A 167 4.02 -5.06 6.64
C SER A 167 4.38 -5.95 7.83
N TYR A 168 3.41 -6.32 8.67
CA TYR A 168 3.62 -7.27 9.77
C TYR A 168 4.03 -8.66 9.27
N ALA A 169 3.39 -9.18 8.22
CA ALA A 169 3.74 -10.46 7.63
C ALA A 169 5.19 -10.46 7.10
N LYS A 170 5.62 -9.38 6.43
CA LYS A 170 7.01 -9.21 5.97
C LYS A 170 8.04 -9.12 7.10
N LEU A 171 7.61 -8.75 8.31
CA LEU A 171 8.43 -8.74 9.53
C LEU A 171 8.35 -10.05 10.33
N GLY A 172 7.68 -11.09 9.80
CA GLY A 172 7.47 -12.37 10.52
C GLY A 172 6.49 -12.28 11.70
N LYS A 173 5.73 -11.18 11.82
CA LYS A 173 4.78 -10.93 12.91
C LYS A 173 3.37 -11.44 12.53
N ALA A 174 3.26 -12.73 12.22
CA ALA A 174 2.04 -13.36 11.68
C ALA A 174 0.77 -13.11 12.54
N GLU A 175 0.88 -13.21 13.86
CA GLU A 175 -0.25 -12.97 14.76
C GLU A 175 -0.73 -11.52 14.76
N MET A 176 0.18 -10.55 14.61
CA MET A 176 -0.18 -9.14 14.47
C MET A 176 -0.83 -8.85 13.12
N ALA A 177 -0.37 -9.53 12.06
CA ALA A 177 -0.98 -9.45 10.74
C ALA A 177 -2.43 -9.96 10.78
N LYS A 178 -2.69 -11.14 11.35
CA LYS A 178 -4.04 -11.71 11.53
C LYS A 178 -4.95 -10.78 12.31
N LYS A 179 -4.53 -10.33 13.50
CA LYS A 179 -5.31 -9.40 14.33
C LYS A 179 -5.67 -8.10 13.62
N THR A 180 -4.79 -7.60 12.74
CA THR A 180 -5.06 -6.38 11.96
C THR A 180 -6.18 -6.61 10.94
N LEU A 181 -6.31 -7.82 10.41
CA LEU A 181 -7.35 -8.19 9.45
C LEU A 181 -8.67 -8.55 10.10
N GLU A 182 -8.67 -9.12 11.31
CA GLU A 182 -9.89 -9.39 12.08
C GLU A 182 -10.71 -8.10 12.33
N VAL A 183 -10.07 -6.93 12.31
CA VAL A 183 -10.73 -5.62 12.40
C VAL A 183 -11.45 -5.22 11.10
N GLN A 184 -11.10 -5.84 9.96
CA GLN A 184 -11.86 -5.74 8.72
C GLN A 184 -12.93 -6.85 8.74
N GLU A 185 -14.18 -6.54 9.07
CA GLU A 185 -15.32 -7.49 8.98
C GLU A 185 -15.66 -7.88 7.51
N ASP A 186 -14.68 -8.16 6.68
CA ASP A 186 -14.80 -8.36 5.24
C ASP A 186 -13.80 -9.43 4.78
N SER A 187 -14.31 -10.60 4.36
CA SER A 187 -13.53 -11.84 4.16
C SER A 187 -12.75 -11.91 2.84
N GLU A 188 -12.72 -10.83 2.06
CA GLU A 188 -12.01 -10.71 0.77
C GLU A 188 -10.54 -10.29 0.90
N ALA A 189 -9.95 -10.27 2.10
CA ALA A 189 -8.56 -9.88 2.33
C ALA A 189 -7.54 -10.89 1.76
N ASP A 190 -7.37 -10.80 0.44
CA ASP A 190 -6.24 -11.10 -0.44
C ASP A 190 -5.56 -12.48 -0.29
N ALA A 191 -5.74 -13.32 -1.30
CA ALA A 191 -4.96 -14.55 -1.53
C ALA A 191 -3.43 -14.33 -1.48
N GLU A 192 -2.94 -13.12 -1.75
CA GLU A 192 -1.53 -12.73 -1.57
C GLU A 192 -1.14 -12.68 -0.09
N LEU A 193 -2.04 -12.22 0.78
CA LEU A 193 -1.85 -12.19 2.22
C LEU A 193 -2.00 -13.59 2.82
N ASP A 194 -2.91 -14.42 2.31
CA ASP A 194 -2.94 -15.84 2.64
C ASP A 194 -1.63 -16.53 2.25
N GLN A 195 -1.09 -16.25 1.06
CA GLN A 195 0.21 -16.79 0.65
C GLN A 195 1.35 -16.26 1.54
N LEU A 196 1.36 -14.97 1.89
CA LEU A 196 2.35 -14.40 2.81
C LEU A 196 2.22 -14.96 4.22
N LEU A 197 0.99 -15.19 4.70
CA LEU A 197 0.70 -15.79 5.99
C LEU A 197 1.09 -17.27 6.01
N GLN A 198 0.82 -18.01 4.93
CA GLN A 198 1.26 -19.40 4.73
C GLN A 198 2.79 -19.51 4.65
N LEU A 199 3.47 -18.57 3.99
CA LEU A 199 4.94 -18.51 3.98
C LEU A 199 5.51 -18.07 5.33
N SER A 200 4.76 -17.30 6.12
CA SER A 200 5.13 -16.95 7.50
C SER A 200 4.75 -18.04 8.51
N ASP A 201 3.92 -19.02 8.11
CA ASP A 201 3.64 -20.21 8.87
C ASP A 201 4.82 -21.17 8.69
N ALA A 202 5.64 -21.25 9.74
CA ALA A 202 6.84 -22.07 9.77
C ALA A 202 6.57 -23.54 9.40
N GLY A 203 5.33 -24.04 9.57
CA GLY A 203 4.95 -25.40 9.19
C GLY A 203 4.91 -25.62 7.67
N VAL A 204 4.32 -24.68 6.93
CA VAL A 204 4.18 -24.77 5.47
C VAL A 204 5.50 -24.39 4.77
N ALA A 205 6.22 -23.40 5.31
CA ALA A 205 7.57 -23.05 4.85
C ALA A 205 8.52 -24.27 4.94
N ARG A 206 8.49 -25.03 6.05
CA ARG A 206 9.24 -26.27 6.20
C ARG A 206 8.87 -27.31 5.14
N GLN A 207 7.58 -27.50 4.85
CA GLN A 207 7.13 -28.50 3.90
C GLN A 207 7.55 -28.17 2.45
N LEU A 208 7.49 -26.89 2.05
CA LEU A 208 7.93 -26.44 0.73
C LEU A 208 9.45 -26.52 0.56
N LEU A 209 10.22 -26.06 1.57
CA LEU A 209 11.67 -26.18 1.57
C LEU A 209 12.11 -27.65 1.46
N TYR A 210 11.44 -28.56 2.17
CA TYR A 210 11.70 -30.01 2.07
C TYR A 210 11.40 -30.57 0.68
N GLN A 211 10.25 -30.22 0.09
CA GLN A 211 9.90 -30.67 -1.27
C GLN A 211 10.89 -30.19 -2.33
N ASP A 212 11.42 -28.98 -2.20
CA ASP A 212 12.39 -28.43 -3.14
C ASP A 212 13.82 -28.91 -2.88
N ALA A 213 14.19 -29.19 -1.61
CA ALA A 213 15.46 -29.81 -1.27
C ALA A 213 15.58 -31.23 -1.87
N ILE A 214 14.50 -32.03 -1.82
CA ILE A 214 14.45 -33.36 -2.45
C ILE A 214 14.64 -33.30 -3.98
N LYS A 215 14.32 -32.18 -4.63
CA LYS A 215 14.52 -31.99 -6.08
C LYS A 215 15.98 -31.66 -6.46
N GLY A 216 16.92 -31.77 -5.51
CA GLY A 216 18.37 -31.65 -5.76
C GLY A 216 18.97 -30.29 -5.40
N ARG A 217 18.23 -29.42 -4.70
CA ARG A 217 18.71 -28.13 -4.20
C ARG A 217 19.21 -28.26 -2.76
N HIS A 218 20.39 -28.86 -2.60
CA HIS A 218 20.97 -29.22 -1.30
C HIS A 218 21.18 -28.01 -0.36
N GLU A 219 21.35 -26.81 -0.92
CA GLU A 219 21.43 -25.55 -0.17
C GLU A 219 20.16 -25.25 0.66
N LEU A 220 19.01 -25.82 0.28
CA LEU A 220 17.74 -25.64 1.00
C LEU A 220 17.67 -26.46 2.29
N TYR A 221 18.48 -27.51 2.44
CA TYR A 221 18.62 -28.21 3.72
C TYR A 221 19.26 -27.32 4.80
N ARG A 222 20.14 -26.39 4.41
CA ARG A 222 20.69 -25.39 5.34
C ARG A 222 19.61 -24.45 5.87
N GLN A 223 18.70 -24.02 5.00
CA GLN A 223 17.56 -23.18 5.40
C GLN A 223 16.57 -23.94 6.28
N LEU A 224 16.35 -25.24 6.02
CA LEU A 224 15.55 -26.10 6.90
C LEU A 224 16.17 -26.25 8.30
N ALA A 225 17.50 -26.33 8.39
CA ALA A 225 18.19 -26.39 9.67
C ALA A 225 18.01 -25.09 10.47
N GLU A 226 18.16 -23.94 9.83
CA GLU A 226 17.96 -22.62 10.45
C GLU A 226 16.54 -22.47 11.01
N VAL A 227 15.52 -22.90 10.26
CA VAL A 227 14.12 -22.88 10.71
C VAL A 227 13.91 -23.75 11.97
N GLU A 228 14.52 -24.93 12.04
CA GLU A 228 14.38 -25.82 13.20
C GLU A 228 15.16 -25.33 14.42
N PHE A 229 16.34 -24.74 14.25
CA PHE A 229 17.06 -24.10 15.37
C PHE A 229 16.33 -22.85 15.88
N GLU A 230 15.69 -22.08 15.01
CA GLU A 230 14.86 -20.95 15.42
C GLU A 230 13.64 -21.43 16.23
N ARG A 231 13.03 -22.56 15.86
CA ARG A 231 11.94 -23.20 16.62
C ARG A 231 12.41 -23.72 17.97
N GLU A 232 13.56 -24.41 18.01
CA GLU A 232 14.18 -24.84 19.26
C GLU A 232 14.38 -23.65 20.22
N SER A 233 14.85 -22.51 19.70
CA SER A 233 15.11 -21.32 20.52
C SER A 233 13.85 -20.71 21.14
N LYS A 234 12.70 -20.90 20.49
CA LYS A 234 11.39 -20.36 20.88
C LYS A 234 10.51 -21.35 21.65
N GLU A 235 10.84 -22.65 21.60
CA GLU A 235 10.09 -23.71 22.23
C GLU A 235 10.36 -23.80 23.75
N ILE A 236 9.28 -23.92 24.51
CA ILE A 236 9.28 -23.95 25.98
C ILE A 236 9.17 -25.41 26.46
N ASP A 237 8.49 -26.26 25.69
CA ASP A 237 8.40 -27.69 25.98
C ASP A 237 9.75 -28.38 25.74
N ALA A 238 10.27 -29.04 26.78
CA ALA A 238 11.60 -29.64 26.73
C ALA A 238 11.73 -30.78 25.72
N GLU A 239 10.64 -31.50 25.45
CA GLU A 239 10.63 -32.65 24.56
C GLU A 239 10.52 -32.21 23.10
N LEU A 240 9.63 -31.26 22.81
CA LEU A 240 9.55 -30.61 21.49
C LEU A 240 10.81 -29.84 21.14
N LYS A 241 11.42 -29.15 22.11
CA LYS A 241 12.70 -28.48 21.93
C LYS A 241 13.79 -29.46 21.48
N LYS A 242 13.88 -30.62 22.12
CA LYS A 242 14.82 -31.68 21.72
C LYS A 242 14.51 -32.22 20.33
N ILE A 243 13.24 -32.35 19.97
CA ILE A 243 12.82 -32.77 18.62
C ILE A 243 13.26 -31.75 17.56
N HIS A 244 13.06 -30.45 17.80
CA HIS A 244 13.53 -29.39 16.91
C HIS A 244 15.05 -29.39 16.74
N HIS A 245 15.78 -29.55 17.85
CA HIS A 245 17.24 -29.67 17.82
C HIS A 245 17.70 -30.83 16.93
N LEU A 246 17.11 -32.02 17.09
CA LEU A 246 17.45 -33.21 16.31
C LEU A 246 17.16 -33.02 14.82
N TRP A 247 16.03 -32.40 14.47
CA TRP A 247 15.73 -32.08 13.08
C TRP A 247 16.69 -31.03 12.50
N GLY A 248 17.07 -30.01 13.28
CA GLY A 248 18.07 -29.01 12.87
C GLY A 248 19.42 -29.63 12.54
N LEU A 249 19.88 -30.58 13.36
CA LEU A 249 21.11 -31.34 13.10
C LEU A 249 20.98 -32.22 11.85
N GLU A 250 19.86 -32.90 11.67
CA GLU A 250 19.66 -33.79 10.53
C GLU A 250 19.59 -33.02 9.20
N TRP A 251 18.94 -31.86 9.18
CA TRP A 251 18.96 -30.98 8.01
C TRP A 251 20.35 -30.39 7.75
N SER A 252 21.11 -30.06 8.80
CA SER A 252 22.49 -29.60 8.65
C SER A 252 23.38 -30.69 8.03
N ARG A 253 23.17 -31.96 8.43
CA ARG A 253 23.85 -33.12 7.85
C ARG A 253 23.50 -33.29 6.37
N LEU A 254 22.23 -33.17 6.01
CA LEU A 254 21.76 -33.32 4.62
C LEU A 254 22.14 -32.15 3.70
N ALA A 255 22.54 -31.01 4.28
CA ALA A 255 23.08 -29.87 3.55
C ALA A 255 24.54 -30.05 3.10
N ASP A 256 25.23 -31.07 3.60
CA ASP A 256 26.58 -31.43 3.19
C ASP A 256 26.54 -32.26 1.89
N PRO A 257 27.09 -31.76 0.77
CA PRO A 257 27.05 -32.46 -0.51
C PRO A 257 27.86 -33.77 -0.52
N ASP A 258 28.74 -34.00 0.45
CA ASP A 258 29.57 -35.21 0.53
C ASP A 258 28.93 -36.33 1.38
N VAL A 259 27.76 -36.07 1.98
CA VAL A 259 27.03 -37.06 2.77
C VAL A 259 26.39 -38.12 1.87
N LYS A 260 26.78 -39.38 2.10
CA LYS A 260 26.16 -40.55 1.46
C LYS A 260 24.88 -40.95 2.19
N PHE A 261 23.84 -41.25 1.41
CA PHE A 261 22.55 -41.77 1.87
C PHE A 261 22.68 -43.20 2.44
#